data_AF-A0A538GGG7-F1
#
_entry.id   AF-A0A538GGG7-F1
#
_cell.length_a   1.000
_cell.length_b   1.000
_cell.length_c   1.000
_cell.angle_alpha   90.00
_cell.angle_beta   90.00
_cell.angle_gamma   90.00
#
_symmetry.space_group_name_H-M   'P 1'
#
loop_
_entity.id
_entity.type
_entity.pdbx_description
1 polymer ?
#
loop_
_entity_poly.entity_id
_entity_poly.type
_entity_poly.pdbx_seq_one_letter_code
_entity_poly.pdbx_strand_id
1 'polypeptide(L)'
;MYEPGLDRHEWESQWQTLEDDLRTDPAQALPELDRLVARMLEESGYELTDAVVGEGEEREVVAEYLAAHEIVQTAEREPDDVSLGDVAAAVNGYRAVFDHLVATHAAADADLGGAEAKEA
;
A
#
# COMPACT_ATOMS: atom_id res chain seq x y z
N MET A 1 0.59 -20.13 11.55
CA MET A 1 -0.34 -20.15 10.41
C MET A 1 -0.67 -18.68 10.17
N TYR A 2 -0.17 -18.11 9.09
CA TYR A 2 -0.65 -16.82 8.59
C TYR A 2 -1.85 -17.16 7.71
N GLU A 3 -3.02 -16.64 8.04
CA GLU A 3 -4.24 -16.81 7.26
C GLU A 3 -4.34 -15.62 6.30
N PRO A 4 -4.00 -15.79 5.00
CA PRO A 4 -3.87 -14.67 4.05
C PRO A 4 -5.16 -13.82 3.88
N GLY A 5 -6.33 -14.35 4.25
CA GLY A 5 -7.59 -13.60 4.24
C GLY A 5 -7.82 -12.69 5.46
N LEU A 6 -7.13 -12.90 6.58
CA LEU A 6 -7.24 -12.05 7.77
C LEU A 6 -6.53 -10.71 7.55
N ASP A 7 -5.36 -10.77 6.89
CA ASP A 7 -4.50 -9.62 6.62
C ASP A 7 -5.22 -8.56 5.75
N ARG A 8 -5.97 -8.98 4.72
CA ARG A 8 -6.72 -8.04 3.85
C ARG A 8 -7.76 -7.22 4.62
N HIS A 9 -8.62 -7.88 5.40
CA HIS A 9 -9.69 -7.19 6.13
C HIS A 9 -9.14 -6.21 7.17
N GLU A 10 -8.01 -6.55 7.80
CA GLU A 10 -7.31 -5.65 8.72
C GLU A 10 -6.69 -4.46 7.98
N TRP A 11 -6.06 -4.68 6.81
CA TRP A 11 -5.51 -3.59 5.99
C TRP A 11 -6.59 -2.64 5.48
N GLU A 12 -7.71 -3.16 4.97
CA GLU A 12 -8.86 -2.36 4.51
C GLU A 12 -9.44 -1.49 5.64
N SER A 13 -9.55 -2.05 6.84
CA SER A 13 -10.06 -1.32 8.01
C SER A 13 -9.12 -0.22 8.47
N GLN A 14 -7.80 -0.48 8.47
CA GLN A 14 -6.78 0.52 8.79
C GLN A 14 -6.74 1.63 7.74
N TRP A 15 -6.79 1.28 6.45
CA TRP A 15 -6.84 2.24 5.36
C TRP A 15 -8.04 3.18 5.49
N GLN A 16 -9.24 2.65 5.76
CA GLN A 16 -10.44 3.48 5.96
C GLN A 16 -10.31 4.45 7.13
N THR A 17 -9.64 4.04 8.21
CA THR A 17 -9.37 4.90 9.37
C THR A 17 -8.45 6.04 8.98
N LEU A 18 -7.34 5.73 8.30
CA LEU A 18 -6.37 6.72 7.84
C LEU A 18 -6.94 7.66 6.77
N GLU A 19 -7.85 7.20 5.91
CA GLU A 19 -8.57 8.07 4.96
C GLU A 19 -9.42 9.14 5.67
N ASP A 20 -10.01 8.82 6.83
CA ASP A 20 -10.75 9.79 7.61
C ASP A 20 -9.81 10.77 8.32
N ASP A 21 -8.72 10.27 8.88
CA ASP A 21 -7.68 11.09 9.50
C ASP A 21 -7.02 12.02 8.48
N LEU A 22 -6.80 11.59 7.23
CA LEU A 22 -6.29 12.44 6.15
C LEU A 22 -7.15 13.68 5.88
N ARG A 23 -8.47 13.60 6.12
CA ARG A 23 -9.37 14.76 5.96
C ARG A 23 -9.25 15.77 7.10
N THR A 24 -8.85 15.30 8.28
CA THR A 24 -8.82 16.10 9.50
C THR A 24 -7.40 16.59 9.81
N ASP A 25 -6.42 15.70 9.72
CA ASP A 25 -5.00 15.94 9.97
C ASP A 25 -4.12 15.16 8.97
N PRO A 26 -3.96 15.68 7.73
CA PRO A 26 -3.15 15.02 6.72
C PRO A 26 -1.67 14.91 7.09
N ALA A 27 -1.16 15.82 7.92
CA ALA A 27 0.23 15.84 8.34
C ALA A 27 0.59 14.64 9.23
N GLN A 28 -0.33 14.20 10.11
CA GLN A 28 -0.15 13.00 10.92
C GLN A 28 -0.56 11.73 10.17
N ALA A 29 -1.59 11.78 9.33
CA ALA A 29 -2.12 10.60 8.66
C ALA A 29 -1.24 10.09 7.49
N LEU A 30 -0.60 10.99 6.75
CA LEU A 30 0.30 10.62 5.63
C LEU A 30 1.43 9.66 6.03
N PRO A 31 2.25 9.93 7.06
CA PRO A 31 3.32 9.03 7.46
C PRO A 31 2.80 7.72 8.05
N GLU A 32 1.60 7.68 8.63
CA GLU A 32 0.97 6.43 9.04
C GLU A 32 0.53 5.60 7.82
N LEU A 33 0.03 6.25 6.76
CA LEU A 33 -0.33 5.61 5.49
C LEU A 33 0.88 5.01 4.79
N ASP A 34 2.00 5.73 4.76
CA ASP A 34 3.28 5.25 4.24
C ASP A 34 3.69 3.93 4.92
N ARG A 35 3.68 3.90 6.26
CA ARG A 35 4.04 2.71 7.04
C ARG A 35 3.11 1.53 6.78
N LEU A 36 1.81 1.78 6.65
CA LEU A 36 0.84 0.72 6.33
C LEU A 36 1.17 0.09 4.98
N VAL A 37 1.34 0.91 3.94
CA VAL A 37 1.63 0.42 2.59
C VAL A 37 2.99 -0.27 2.52
N ALA A 38 4.02 0.29 3.17
CA ALA A 38 5.34 -0.33 3.28
C ALA A 38 5.25 -1.74 3.87
N ARG A 39 4.54 -1.87 5.00
CA ARG A 39 4.33 -3.17 5.66
C ARG A 39 3.60 -4.14 4.74
N MET A 40 2.55 -3.71 4.05
CA MET A 40 1.81 -4.59 3.13
C MET A 40 2.67 -5.11 1.98
N LEU A 41 3.54 -4.24 1.43
CA LEU A 41 4.50 -4.62 0.39
C LEU A 41 5.51 -5.64 0.93
N GLU A 42 6.10 -5.40 2.10
CA GLU A 42 7.05 -6.33 2.74
C GLU A 42 6.39 -7.68 3.06
N GLU A 43 5.18 -7.68 3.63
CA GLU A 43 4.43 -8.91 3.94
C GLU A 43 4.01 -9.66 2.67
N SER A 44 3.85 -8.96 1.55
CA SER A 44 3.57 -9.56 0.24
C SER A 44 4.84 -9.98 -0.52
N GLY A 45 6.03 -9.72 0.02
CA GLY A 45 7.32 -10.15 -0.52
C GLY A 45 8.00 -9.19 -1.49
N TYR A 46 7.55 -7.94 -1.58
CA TYR A 46 8.16 -6.92 -2.44
C TYR A 46 9.45 -6.36 -1.82
N GLU A 47 10.49 -6.18 -2.64
CA GLU A 47 11.74 -5.54 -2.20
C GLU A 47 11.70 -4.01 -2.40
N LEU A 48 11.49 -3.27 -1.31
CA LEU A 48 11.39 -1.80 -1.32
C LEU A 48 12.73 -1.07 -1.50
N THR A 49 13.83 -1.78 -1.26
CA THR A 49 15.19 -1.24 -1.34
C THR A 49 15.71 -1.12 -2.77
N ASP A 50 15.16 -1.88 -3.72
CA ASP A 50 15.62 -1.87 -5.11
C ASP A 50 14.49 -2.17 -6.11
N ALA A 51 13.78 -1.12 -6.54
CA ALA A 51 12.75 -1.23 -7.58
C ALA A 51 13.30 -1.72 -8.94
N VAL A 52 14.63 -1.67 -9.15
CA VAL A 52 15.25 -2.13 -10.40
C VAL A 52 15.38 -3.66 -10.41
N VAL A 53 15.38 -4.32 -9.24
CA VAL A 53 15.41 -5.79 -9.13
C VAL A 53 14.10 -6.43 -9.59
N GLY A 54 12.96 -5.74 -9.43
CA GLY A 54 11.65 -6.27 -9.83
C GLY A 54 11.39 -6.30 -11.34
N GLU A 55 10.46 -7.18 -11.76
CA GLU A 55 10.03 -7.35 -13.15
C GLU A 55 8.58 -6.91 -13.38
N GLY A 56 8.32 -6.21 -14.48
CA GLY A 56 6.96 -5.82 -14.91
C GLY A 56 6.21 -5.00 -13.85
N GLU A 57 5.02 -5.50 -13.47
CA GLU A 57 4.11 -4.87 -12.51
C GLU A 57 4.74 -4.67 -11.13
N GLU A 58 5.62 -5.58 -10.68
CA GLU A 58 6.27 -5.47 -9.37
C GLU A 58 7.14 -4.19 -9.30
N ARG A 59 7.93 -3.94 -10.35
CA ARG A 59 8.75 -2.72 -10.45
C ARG A 59 7.87 -1.48 -10.46
N GLU A 60 6.76 -1.50 -11.21
CA GLU A 60 5.86 -0.34 -11.30
C GLU A 60 5.25 -0.02 -9.94
N VAL A 61 4.81 -1.04 -9.18
CA VAL A 61 4.26 -0.89 -7.83
C VAL A 61 5.29 -0.34 -6.85
N VAL A 62 6.51 -0.88 -6.84
CA VAL A 62 7.57 -0.36 -5.95
C VAL A 62 7.98 1.06 -6.33
N ALA A 63 8.06 1.38 -7.62
CA ALA A 63 8.38 2.73 -8.09
C ALA A 63 7.31 3.74 -7.65
N GLU A 64 6.03 3.38 -7.73
CA GLU A 64 4.93 4.24 -7.28
C GLU A 64 4.96 4.46 -5.76
N TYR A 65 5.22 3.41 -4.99
CA TYR A 65 5.43 3.52 -3.54
C TYR A 65 6.59 4.47 -3.21
N LEU A 66 7.75 4.30 -3.86
CA LEU A 66 8.93 5.11 -3.61
C LEU A 66 8.70 6.60 -3.94
N ALA A 67 7.95 6.89 -5.01
CA ALA A 67 7.59 8.27 -5.36
C ALA A 67 6.71 8.92 -4.29
N ALA A 68 5.70 8.20 -3.78
CA ALA A 68 4.86 8.68 -2.69
C ALA A 68 5.64 8.81 -1.37
N HIS A 69 6.53 7.85 -1.08
CA HIS A 69 7.40 7.84 0.10
C HIS A 69 8.35 9.04 0.13
N GLU A 70 8.91 9.43 -1.02
CA GLU A 70 9.78 10.61 -1.12
C GLU A 70 9.04 11.91 -0.75
N ILE A 71 7.77 12.05 -1.16
CA ILE A 71 6.94 13.20 -0.81
C ILE A 71 6.69 13.25 0.70
N VAL A 72 6.38 12.11 1.33
CA VAL A 72 6.16 12.04 2.79
C VAL A 72 7.45 12.37 3.55
N GLN A 73 8.59 11.83 3.14
CA GLN A 73 9.88 12.16 3.75
C GLN A 73 10.22 13.65 3.59
N THR A 74 9.92 14.23 2.45
CA THR A 74 10.09 15.68 2.23
C THR A 74 9.14 16.46 3.14
N ALA A 75 7.90 16.03 3.31
CA ALA A 75 6.92 16.68 4.18
C ALA A 75 7.35 16.65 5.66
N GLU A 76 7.98 15.57 6.12
CA GLU A 76 8.49 15.46 7.49
C GLU A 76 9.73 16.33 7.73
N ARG A 77 10.60 16.47 6.71
CA ARG A 77 11.87 17.22 6.83
C ARG A 77 11.68 18.71 6.57
N GLU A 78 10.92 19.04 5.54
CA GLU A 78 10.71 20.37 4.98
C GLU A 78 9.22 20.58 4.66
N PRO A 79 8.36 20.71 5.69
CA PRO A 79 6.91 20.84 5.50
C PRO A 79 6.48 22.09 4.71
N ASP A 80 7.35 23.10 4.58
CA ASP A 80 7.08 24.33 3.80
C ASP A 80 7.28 24.10 2.28
N ASP A 81 8.01 23.05 1.89
CA ASP A 81 8.33 22.75 0.48
C ASP A 81 7.25 21.86 -0.17
N VAL A 82 6.44 21.16 0.64
CA VAL A 82 5.38 20.26 0.15
C VAL A 82 4.06 20.99 0.01
N SER A 83 3.50 20.98 -1.20
CA SER A 83 2.19 21.57 -1.47
C SER A 83 1.05 20.57 -1.22
N LEU A 84 -0.18 21.10 -1.08
CA LEU A 84 -1.39 20.27 -1.02
C LEU A 84 -1.56 19.35 -2.24
N GLY A 85 -1.01 19.75 -3.39
CA GLY A 85 -0.96 18.92 -4.60
C GLY A 85 -0.04 17.72 -4.47
N ASP A 86 1.12 17.88 -3.82
CA ASP A 86 2.07 16.80 -3.56
C ASP A 86 1.49 15.79 -2.56
N VAL A 87 0.84 16.30 -1.50
CA VAL A 87 0.07 15.47 -0.56
C VAL A 87 -0.97 14.63 -1.31
N ALA A 88 -1.75 15.26 -2.19
CA ALA A 88 -2.73 14.54 -2.99
C ALA A 88 -2.07 13.50 -3.92
N ALA A 89 -0.92 13.83 -4.53
CA ALA A 89 -0.18 12.89 -5.36
C ALA A 89 0.29 11.67 -4.57
N ALA A 90 0.86 11.88 -3.37
CA ALA A 90 1.28 10.80 -2.49
C ALA A 90 0.12 9.88 -2.09
N VAL A 91 -1.02 10.44 -1.67
CA VAL A 91 -2.22 9.66 -1.33
C VAL A 91 -2.71 8.82 -2.52
N ASN A 92 -2.70 9.39 -3.73
CA ASN A 92 -3.10 8.64 -4.93
C ASN A 92 -2.10 7.51 -5.26
N GLY A 93 -0.80 7.74 -5.11
CA GLY A 93 0.23 6.70 -5.29
C GLY A 93 0.06 5.55 -4.31
N TYR A 94 -0.10 5.85 -3.01
CA TYR A 94 -0.40 4.83 -2.00
C TYR A 94 -1.70 4.07 -2.29
N ARG A 95 -2.72 4.76 -2.81
CA ARG A 95 -4.00 4.14 -3.16
C ARG A 95 -3.86 3.16 -4.32
N ALA A 96 -3.08 3.51 -5.33
CA ALA A 96 -2.82 2.64 -6.47
C ALA A 96 -2.09 1.36 -6.02
N VAL A 97 -1.09 1.50 -5.16
CA VAL A 97 -0.36 0.36 -4.56
C VAL A 97 -1.29 -0.51 -3.71
N PHE A 98 -2.10 0.11 -2.85
CA PHE A 98 -3.06 -0.59 -2.00
C PHE A 98 -4.08 -1.40 -2.82
N ASP A 99 -4.67 -0.80 -3.85
CA ASP A 99 -5.63 -1.47 -4.73
C ASP A 99 -5.02 -2.68 -5.42
N HIS A 100 -3.78 -2.55 -5.92
CA HIS A 100 -3.02 -3.66 -6.51
C HIS A 100 -2.80 -4.81 -5.53
N LEU A 101 -2.39 -4.51 -4.29
CA LEU A 101 -2.15 -5.52 -3.26
C LEU A 101 -3.45 -6.24 -2.86
N VAL A 102 -4.53 -5.50 -2.68
CA VAL A 102 -5.85 -6.07 -2.38
C VAL A 102 -6.35 -6.95 -3.53
N ALA A 103 -6.19 -6.51 -4.78
CA ALA A 103 -6.57 -7.30 -5.96
C ALA A 103 -5.73 -8.57 -6.08
N THR A 104 -4.42 -8.49 -5.83
CA THR A 104 -3.49 -9.64 -5.86
C THR A 104 -3.84 -10.67 -4.78
N HIS A 105 -4.11 -10.22 -3.55
CA HIS A 105 -4.54 -11.09 -2.46
C HIS A 105 -5.93 -11.69 -2.70
N ALA A 106 -6.86 -10.93 -3.28
CA ALA A 106 -8.17 -11.45 -3.66
C ALA A 106 -8.08 -12.55 -4.73
N ALA A 107 -7.17 -12.41 -5.70
CA ALA A 107 -6.91 -13.45 -6.69
C ALA A 107 -6.30 -14.72 -6.05
N ALA A 108 -5.37 -14.55 -5.09
CA ALA A 108 -4.76 -15.67 -4.36
C ALA A 108 -5.78 -16.44 -3.50
N ASP A 109 -6.69 -15.74 -2.81
CA ASP A 109 -7.76 -16.35 -2.00
C ASP A 109 -8.75 -17.15 -2.88
N ALA A 110 -9.09 -16.61 -4.06
CA ALA A 110 -9.95 -17.29 -5.04
C ALA A 110 -9.31 -18.58 -5.61
N ASP A 111 -7.98 -18.60 -5.79
CA ASP A 111 -7.25 -19.79 -6.26
C ASP A 111 -7.28 -20.91 -5.21
N LEU A 112 -7.12 -20.58 -3.93
CA LEU A 112 -7.19 -21.54 -2.81
C LEU A 112 -8.61 -22.10 -2.61
N GLY A 113 -9.65 -21.27 -2.73
CA GLY A 113 -11.05 -21.69 -2.61
C GLY A 113 -11.55 -22.55 -3.79
N GLY A 114 -10.89 -22.49 -4.95
CA GLY A 114 -11.22 -23.28 -6.14
C GLY A 114 -10.73 -24.73 -6.11
N ALA A 115 -9.71 -25.04 -5.29
CA ALA A 115 -9.09 -26.36 -5.24
C ALA A 115 -9.90 -27.40 -4.44
N GLU A 116 -10.81 -26.99 -3.55
CA GLU A 116 -11.56 -27.92 -2.68
C GLU A 116 -12.86 -28.49 -3.29
N ALA A 117 -13.24 -28.10 -4.52
CA ALA A 117 -14.54 -28.44 -5.10
C ALA A 117 -14.52 -29.56 -6.17
N LYS A 118 -13.58 -30.53 -6.10
CA LYS A 118 -13.51 -31.60 -7.11
C LYS A 118 -13.21 -33.01 -6.61
N GLU A 119 -13.87 -33.47 -5.56
CA GLU A 119 -14.11 -34.92 -5.35
C GLU A 119 -15.52 -35.17 -4.81
N ALA A 120 -16.44 -35.56 -5.70
CA ALA A 120 -17.69 -36.26 -5.38
C ALA A 120 -18.07 -37.19 -6.55
#